data_AF-A0AA88VXT4-F1
#
_entry.id   AF-A0AA88VXT4-F1
#
_cell.length_a   1.000
_cell.length_b   1.000
_cell.length_c   1.000
_cell.angle_alpha   90.00
_cell.angle_beta   90.00
_cell.angle_gamma   90.00
#
_symmetry.space_group_name_H-M   'P 1'
#
loop_
_entity.id
_entity.type
_entity.pdbx_description
1 polymer ?
#
loop_
_entity_poly.entity_id
_entity_poly.type
_entity_poly.pdbx_seq_one_letter_code
_entity_poly.pdbx_strand_id
1 'polypeptide(L)'
;KFYFKGRLMFGPDARSLIVTILLILVPVVIFCTFVATKLLHKFPAYNTGYAILVVAVFFTIYVLGLLLLTATRDPGIIPRNSHPPEEEMGYESPASVEASGRSAPGQQFSRTKEVFVNGQPVRVKYCETCMLYRPPRCSHCSVCNNCVEKFDHHCPWVGQCIGKRNYCCFFLFVSSSAVLCIFVFSISALDIKFLANDYGSVWKAIKESPASVVLMAYCFVLLWFVGGLTGFHLYLIGTNQ
;
A
#
# COMPACT_ATOMS: atom_id res chain seq x y z
N LYS A 1 -10.66 -9.30 9.85
CA LYS A 1 -10.61 -10.37 10.89
C LYS A 1 -9.54 -10.04 11.91
N PHE A 2 -9.85 -10.17 13.20
CA PHE A 2 -8.90 -9.92 14.29
C PHE A 2 -8.26 -11.23 14.73
N TYR A 3 -6.93 -11.24 14.81
CA TYR A 3 -6.14 -12.36 15.34
C TYR A 3 -5.29 -11.86 16.51
N PHE A 4 -4.89 -12.78 17.39
CA PHE A 4 -4.05 -12.50 18.57
C PHE A 4 -4.55 -11.33 19.44
N LYS A 5 -5.83 -11.39 19.88
CA LYS A 5 -6.46 -10.32 20.69
C LYS A 5 -6.44 -8.94 20.02
N GLY A 6 -6.50 -8.91 18.68
CA GLY A 6 -6.52 -7.68 17.89
C GLY A 6 -5.15 -7.13 17.53
N ARG A 7 -4.05 -7.83 17.86
CA ARG A 7 -2.69 -7.43 17.47
C ARG A 7 -2.44 -7.55 15.97
N LEU A 8 -3.14 -8.47 15.29
CA LEU A 8 -3.15 -8.58 13.83
C LEU A 8 -4.57 -8.36 13.33
N MET A 9 -4.72 -7.41 12.40
CA MET A 9 -5.97 -7.10 11.72
C MET A 9 -5.75 -7.27 10.23
N PHE A 10 -6.43 -8.25 9.63
CA PHE A 10 -6.45 -8.42 8.19
C PHE A 10 -7.78 -7.95 7.61
N GLY A 11 -7.74 -7.38 6.42
CA GLY A 11 -8.93 -6.97 5.69
C GLY A 11 -9.67 -8.16 5.07
N PRO A 12 -10.78 -7.89 4.37
CA PRO A 12 -11.61 -8.93 3.75
C PRO A 12 -10.87 -9.69 2.65
N ASP A 13 -9.94 -9.03 1.95
CA ASP A 13 -9.23 -9.58 0.80
C ASP A 13 -7.90 -10.23 1.18
N ALA A 14 -7.66 -10.57 2.45
CA ALA A 14 -6.36 -11.08 2.93
C ALA A 14 -5.77 -12.27 2.14
N ARG A 15 -6.58 -13.02 1.38
CA ARG A 15 -6.11 -14.11 0.51
C ARG A 15 -5.26 -13.61 -0.66
N SER A 16 -5.53 -12.41 -1.19
CA SER A 16 -4.74 -11.81 -2.27
C SER A 16 -3.30 -11.50 -1.84
N LEU A 17 -3.04 -11.38 -0.53
CA LEU A 17 -1.70 -11.22 0.03
C LEU A 17 -0.76 -12.36 -0.39
N ILE A 18 -1.29 -13.57 -0.55
CA ILE A 18 -0.52 -14.74 -1.04
C ILE A 18 0.00 -14.46 -2.45
N VAL A 19 -0.83 -13.88 -3.32
CA VAL A 19 -0.43 -13.54 -4.69
C VAL A 19 0.70 -12.52 -4.67
N THR A 20 0.59 -11.46 -3.87
CA THR A 20 1.65 -10.44 -3.73
C THR A 20 2.95 -11.03 -3.19
N ILE A 21 2.86 -11.92 -2.18
CA ILE A 21 4.04 -12.62 -1.65
C ILE A 21 4.70 -13.47 -2.75
N LEU A 22 3.93 -14.19 -3.56
CA LEU A 22 4.46 -15.01 -4.65
C LEU A 22 5.10 -14.13 -5.76
N LEU A 23 4.47 -13.00 -6.10
CA LEU A 23 5.01 -12.03 -7.07
C LEU A 23 6.36 -11.43 -6.65
N ILE A 24 6.68 -11.45 -5.34
CA ILE A 24 7.97 -11.00 -4.82
C ILE A 24 8.93 -12.20 -4.69
N LEU A 25 8.49 -13.30 -4.07
CA LEU A 25 9.37 -14.42 -3.75
C LEU A 25 9.83 -15.20 -4.97
N VAL A 26 8.94 -15.50 -5.92
CA VAL A 26 9.29 -16.30 -7.11
C VAL A 26 10.43 -15.67 -7.92
N PRO A 27 10.36 -14.38 -8.35
CA PRO A 27 11.46 -13.78 -9.10
C PRO A 27 12.74 -13.66 -8.27
N VAL A 28 12.66 -13.40 -6.96
CA VAL A 28 13.85 -13.38 -6.09
C VAL A 28 14.50 -14.75 -5.97
N VAL A 29 13.71 -15.83 -5.84
CA VAL A 29 14.25 -17.20 -5.81
C VAL A 29 14.91 -17.55 -7.14
N ILE A 30 14.29 -17.22 -8.28
CA ILE A 30 14.89 -17.39 -9.60
C ILE A 30 16.19 -16.59 -9.71
N PHE A 31 16.19 -15.34 -9.27
CA PHE A 31 17.39 -14.50 -9.24
C PHE A 31 18.52 -15.11 -8.39
N CYS A 32 18.22 -15.52 -7.17
CA CYS A 32 19.20 -16.11 -6.27
C CYS A 32 19.77 -17.43 -6.83
N THR A 33 18.95 -18.26 -7.46
CA THR A 33 19.33 -19.60 -7.95
C THR A 33 20.06 -19.59 -9.29
N PHE A 34 19.70 -18.70 -10.21
CA PHE A 34 20.23 -18.69 -11.58
C PHE A 34 21.20 -17.54 -11.88
N VAL A 35 21.12 -16.43 -11.14
CA VAL A 35 21.95 -15.23 -11.39
C VAL A 35 22.98 -15.05 -10.29
N ALA A 36 22.55 -14.97 -9.03
CA ALA A 36 23.45 -14.68 -7.91
C ALA A 36 24.49 -15.80 -7.68
N THR A 37 24.09 -17.06 -7.80
CA THR A 37 24.99 -18.23 -7.71
C THR A 37 26.04 -18.24 -8.83
N LYS A 38 25.68 -17.91 -10.07
CA LYS A 38 26.64 -17.81 -11.19
C LYS A 38 27.69 -16.73 -10.90
N LEU A 39 27.26 -15.57 -10.42
CA LEU A 39 28.16 -14.47 -10.04
C LEU A 39 29.04 -14.83 -8.84
N LEU A 40 28.55 -15.63 -7.89
CA LEU A 40 29.33 -16.19 -6.78
C LEU A 40 30.47 -17.07 -7.26
N HIS A 41 30.21 -17.97 -8.20
CA HIS A 41 31.25 -18.83 -8.77
C HIS A 41 32.25 -18.06 -9.66
N LYS A 42 31.81 -16.98 -10.31
CA LYS A 42 32.67 -16.16 -11.18
C LYS A 42 33.63 -15.25 -10.41
N PHE A 43 33.23 -14.73 -9.24
CA PHE A 43 34.05 -13.82 -8.42
C PHE A 43 34.32 -14.35 -7.00
N PRO A 44 34.98 -15.52 -6.85
CA PRO A 44 35.20 -16.13 -5.54
C PRO A 44 36.18 -15.34 -4.66
N ALA A 45 37.12 -14.62 -5.27
CA ALA A 45 38.21 -13.93 -4.55
C ALA A 45 37.76 -12.70 -3.73
N TYR A 46 36.60 -12.11 -4.03
CA TYR A 46 36.18 -10.82 -3.46
C TYR A 46 34.93 -10.90 -2.56
N ASN A 47 34.44 -12.11 -2.24
CA ASN A 47 33.17 -12.34 -1.53
C ASN A 47 31.96 -11.61 -2.14
N THR A 48 32.08 -11.04 -3.34
CA THR A 48 31.09 -10.12 -3.93
C THR A 48 29.80 -10.86 -4.27
N GLY A 49 29.87 -12.10 -4.77
CA GLY A 49 28.67 -12.89 -5.02
C GLY A 49 27.92 -13.28 -3.75
N TYR A 50 28.63 -13.55 -2.64
CA TYR A 50 28.01 -13.74 -1.32
C TYR A 50 27.31 -12.46 -0.84
N ALA A 51 27.95 -11.29 -1.01
CA ALA A 51 27.35 -10.02 -0.66
C ALA A 51 26.05 -9.75 -1.45
N ILE A 52 26.03 -10.02 -2.76
CA ILE A 52 24.81 -9.89 -3.59
C ILE A 52 23.68 -10.78 -3.07
N LEU A 53 23.97 -12.05 -2.77
CA LEU A 53 22.98 -12.99 -2.25
C LEU A 53 22.43 -12.55 -0.89
N VAL A 54 23.32 -12.17 0.03
CA VAL A 54 22.97 -11.67 1.36
C VAL A 54 22.08 -10.43 1.25
N VAL A 55 22.49 -9.44 0.47
CA VAL A 55 21.70 -8.21 0.25
C VAL A 55 20.32 -8.55 -0.33
N ALA A 56 20.25 -9.42 -1.34
CA ALA A 56 18.99 -9.82 -1.96
C ALA A 56 18.03 -10.46 -0.94
N VAL A 57 18.52 -11.40 -0.12
CA VAL A 57 17.71 -12.11 0.87
C VAL A 57 17.26 -11.17 1.99
N PHE A 58 18.18 -10.41 2.59
CA PHE A 58 17.83 -9.48 3.68
C PHE A 58 16.87 -8.39 3.21
N PHE A 59 17.09 -7.83 2.02
CA PHE A 59 16.22 -6.79 1.49
C PHE A 59 14.84 -7.34 1.12
N THR A 60 14.76 -8.59 0.63
CA THR A 60 13.47 -9.27 0.41
C THR A 60 12.71 -9.50 1.71
N ILE A 61 13.40 -9.96 2.77
CA ILE A 61 12.80 -10.10 4.10
C ILE A 61 12.26 -8.76 4.61
N TYR A 62 13.02 -7.67 4.42
CA TYR A 62 12.59 -6.32 4.77
C TYR A 62 11.31 -5.90 4.00
N VAL A 63 11.28 -6.08 2.68
CA VAL A 63 10.10 -5.78 1.84
C VAL A 63 8.89 -6.59 2.27
N LEU A 64 9.05 -7.90 2.52
CA LEU A 64 7.97 -8.75 3.01
C LEU A 64 7.51 -8.35 4.41
N GLY A 65 8.44 -7.94 5.29
CA GLY A 65 8.11 -7.38 6.60
C GLY A 65 7.24 -6.14 6.49
N LEU A 66 7.57 -5.20 5.60
CA LEU A 66 6.77 -4.01 5.34
C LEU A 66 5.39 -4.34 4.76
N LEU A 67 5.31 -5.31 3.83
CA LEU A 67 4.04 -5.81 3.30
C LEU A 67 3.16 -6.35 4.43
N LEU A 68 3.70 -7.22 5.28
CA LEU A 68 2.97 -7.80 6.41
C LEU A 68 2.54 -6.72 7.40
N LEU A 69 3.43 -5.79 7.77
CA LEU A 69 3.08 -4.66 8.64
C LEU A 69 1.95 -3.80 8.06
N THR A 70 1.94 -3.61 6.74
CA THR A 70 0.87 -2.86 6.07
C THR A 70 -0.45 -3.64 6.08
N ALA A 71 -0.38 -4.95 5.80
CA ALA A 71 -1.53 -5.84 5.71
C ALA A 71 -2.17 -6.19 7.06
N THR A 72 -1.39 -6.16 8.14
CA THR A 72 -1.84 -6.60 9.46
C THR A 72 -2.12 -5.46 10.44
N ARG A 73 -1.77 -4.21 10.10
CA ARG A 73 -2.01 -3.05 10.96
C ARG A 73 -3.39 -2.46 10.70
N ASP A 74 -4.04 -2.06 11.79
CA ASP A 74 -5.23 -1.21 11.72
C ASP A 74 -4.94 0.03 10.87
N PRO A 75 -5.67 0.27 9.77
CA PRO A 75 -5.46 1.44 8.92
C PRO A 75 -5.91 2.74 9.58
N GLY A 76 -6.63 2.67 10.70
CA GLY A 76 -7.27 3.79 11.36
C GLY A 76 -8.79 3.67 11.31
N ILE A 77 -9.32 2.46 11.57
CA ILE A 77 -10.77 2.23 11.62
C ILE A 77 -11.39 3.09 12.73
N ILE A 78 -12.43 3.85 12.37
CA ILE A 78 -13.23 4.60 13.33
C ILE A 78 -14.33 3.67 13.86
N PRO A 79 -14.44 3.48 15.19
CA PRO A 79 -15.51 2.70 15.78
C PRO A 79 -16.88 3.19 15.32
N ARG A 80 -17.79 2.26 15.06
CA ARG A 80 -19.19 2.59 14.76
C ARG A 80 -19.87 3.08 16.02
N ASN A 81 -20.76 4.06 15.90
CA ASN A 81 -21.61 4.43 17.02
C ASN A 81 -22.73 3.38 17.19
N SER A 82 -23.23 3.23 18.42
CA SER A 82 -24.38 2.36 18.73
C SER A 82 -25.72 3.02 18.38
N HIS A 83 -25.74 4.34 18.28
CA HIS A 83 -26.88 5.18 17.92
C HIS A 83 -26.38 6.36 17.09
N PRO A 84 -27.24 6.97 16.24
CA PRO A 84 -26.90 8.21 15.56
C PRO A 84 -26.43 9.29 16.55
N PRO A 85 -25.51 10.18 16.15
CA PRO A 85 -25.11 11.30 16.99
C PRO A 85 -26.33 12.16 17.27
N GLU A 86 -26.59 12.46 18.54
CA GLU A 86 -27.60 13.45 18.89
C GLU A 86 -27.19 14.80 18.28
N GLU A 87 -28.14 15.48 17.64
CA GLU A 87 -27.92 16.87 17.26
C GLU A 87 -27.72 17.65 18.56
N GLU A 88 -26.51 18.17 18.80
CA GLU A 88 -26.35 19.29 19.72
C GLU A 88 -27.30 20.38 19.20
N MET A 89 -28.46 20.52 19.84
CA MET A 89 -29.36 21.63 19.58
C MET A 89 -28.54 22.90 19.80
N GLY A 90 -28.14 23.54 18.70
CA GLY A 90 -27.36 24.76 18.76
C GLY A 90 -28.11 25.76 19.63
N TYR A 91 -27.42 26.34 20.60
CA TYR A 91 -27.88 27.54 21.27
C TYR A 91 -28.22 28.59 20.21
N GLU A 92 -29.52 28.85 20.11
CA GLU A 92 -30.27 29.98 19.52
C GLU A 92 -29.65 30.79 18.35
N SER A 93 -30.43 30.87 17.26
CA SER A 93 -30.58 32.13 16.52
C SER A 93 -32.08 32.42 16.37
N PRO A 94 -32.62 33.47 17.01
CA PRO A 94 -34.03 33.81 16.94
C PRO A 94 -34.31 34.65 15.68
N ALA A 95 -34.40 34.02 14.51
CA ALA A 95 -34.87 34.70 13.31
C ALA A 95 -35.40 33.71 12.25
N SER A 96 -36.59 33.17 12.47
CA SER A 96 -37.59 32.89 11.42
C SER A 96 -38.84 32.31 12.07
N VAL A 97 -39.66 33.21 12.62
CA VAL A 97 -41.08 32.92 12.83
C VAL A 97 -41.72 32.83 11.43
N GLU A 98 -42.63 31.87 11.28
CA GLU A 98 -43.56 31.65 10.16
C GLU A 98 -43.09 30.74 9.01
N ALA A 99 -43.44 29.45 9.13
CA ALA A 99 -44.30 28.78 8.14
C ALA A 99 -44.79 27.43 8.68
N SER A 100 -46.10 27.35 8.88
CA SER A 100 -46.85 26.15 9.25
C SER A 100 -46.78 25.05 8.18
N GLY A 101 -46.56 23.80 8.59
CA GLY A 101 -46.77 22.63 7.74
C GLY A 101 -46.48 21.34 8.50
N ARG A 102 -47.51 20.51 8.68
CA ARG A 102 -47.46 19.24 9.41
C ARG A 102 -46.46 18.27 8.76
N SER A 103 -45.42 17.90 9.49
CA SER A 103 -44.62 16.69 9.23
C SER A 103 -44.36 15.98 10.54
N ALA A 104 -44.61 14.67 10.55
CA ALA A 104 -44.33 13.77 11.66
C ALA A 104 -42.88 13.93 12.16
N PRO A 105 -42.56 13.64 13.44
CA PRO A 105 -41.21 13.80 13.99
C PRO A 105 -40.30 12.66 13.50
N GLY A 106 -40.07 12.57 12.20
CA GLY A 106 -38.89 11.91 11.67
C GLY A 106 -37.74 12.90 11.84
N GLN A 107 -36.83 12.63 12.77
CA GLN A 107 -35.56 13.37 12.90
C GLN A 107 -34.92 13.48 11.51
N GLN A 108 -34.99 14.66 10.90
CA GLN A 108 -34.43 14.90 9.60
C GLN A 108 -32.93 15.15 9.77
N PHE A 109 -32.18 14.06 9.98
CA PHE A 109 -30.73 14.12 10.09
C PHE A 109 -30.15 14.83 8.87
N SER A 110 -29.47 15.96 9.10
CA SER A 110 -28.76 16.64 8.02
C SER A 110 -27.67 15.71 7.48
N ARG A 111 -27.67 15.48 6.16
CA ARG A 111 -26.63 14.65 5.50
C ARG A 111 -25.23 15.24 5.64
N THR A 112 -25.14 16.52 5.99
CA THR A 112 -23.88 17.26 6.17
C THR A 112 -23.87 18.11 7.43
N LYS A 113 -22.74 18.12 8.15
CA LYS A 113 -22.48 18.99 9.30
C LYS A 113 -21.25 19.84 9.00
N GLU A 114 -21.22 21.09 9.46
CA GLU A 114 -20.01 21.91 9.43
C GLU A 114 -19.19 21.71 10.70
N VAL A 115 -17.89 21.51 10.54
CA VAL A 115 -16.93 21.34 11.64
C VAL A 115 -15.76 22.26 11.39
N PHE A 116 -15.34 23.01 12.41
CA PHE A 116 -14.19 23.91 12.30
C PHE A 116 -12.88 23.15 12.50
N VAL A 117 -11.97 23.26 11.52
CA VAL A 117 -10.61 22.70 11.58
C VAL A 117 -9.63 23.85 11.40
N ASN A 118 -8.80 24.13 12.42
CA ASN A 118 -7.88 25.28 12.41
C ASN A 118 -8.57 26.62 12.06
N GLY A 119 -9.79 26.84 12.57
CA GLY A 119 -10.57 28.05 12.31
C GLY A 119 -11.23 28.12 10.92
N GLN A 120 -11.08 27.10 10.08
CA GLN A 120 -11.73 27.02 8.77
C GLN A 120 -12.92 26.05 8.81
N PRO A 121 -14.11 26.44 8.28
CA PRO A 121 -15.27 25.55 8.25
C PRO A 121 -15.05 24.43 7.20
N VAL A 122 -15.21 23.17 7.63
CA VAL A 122 -15.13 21.99 6.78
C VAL A 122 -16.45 21.24 6.84
N ARG A 123 -17.07 21.02 5.67
CA ARG A 123 -18.29 20.22 5.56
C ARG A 123 -17.98 18.73 5.65
N VAL A 124 -18.52 18.05 6.64
CA VAL A 124 -18.43 16.60 6.82
C VAL A 124 -19.73 15.91 6.42
N LYS A 125 -19.64 14.68 5.94
CA LYS A 125 -20.79 13.87 5.51
C LYS A 125 -21.17 12.84 6.56
N TYR A 126 -22.45 12.56 6.70
CA TYR A 126 -22.93 11.47 7.54
C TYR A 126 -22.64 10.10 6.91
N CYS A 127 -22.32 9.10 7.72
CA CYS A 127 -22.22 7.71 7.32
C CYS A 127 -23.31 6.89 7.99
N GLU A 128 -24.31 6.45 7.23
CA GLU A 128 -25.42 5.64 7.74
C GLU A 128 -24.94 4.30 8.31
N THR A 129 -24.04 3.62 7.61
CA THR A 129 -23.52 2.29 8.02
C THR A 129 -22.75 2.29 9.35
N CYS A 130 -22.06 3.39 9.66
CA CYS A 130 -21.26 3.54 10.88
C CYS A 130 -21.91 4.46 11.92
N MET A 131 -23.07 5.03 11.58
CA MET A 131 -23.85 5.97 12.37
C MET A 131 -23.03 7.15 12.93
N LEU A 132 -22.17 7.75 12.10
CA LEU A 132 -21.30 8.85 12.52
C LEU A 132 -21.13 9.91 11.42
N TYR A 133 -20.93 11.16 11.81
CA TYR A 133 -20.40 12.18 10.89
C TYR A 133 -18.92 11.90 10.66
N ARG A 134 -18.54 11.68 9.40
CA ARG A 134 -17.18 11.29 9.02
C ARG A 134 -16.22 12.42 9.37
N PRO A 135 -15.21 12.21 10.24
CA PRO A 135 -14.21 13.25 10.51
C PRO A 135 -13.53 13.74 9.22
N PRO A 136 -12.91 14.93 9.22
CA PRO A 136 -12.17 15.42 8.07
C PRO A 136 -11.18 14.37 7.53
N ARG A 137 -11.15 14.20 6.19
CA ARG A 137 -10.36 13.17 5.48
C ARG A 137 -10.74 11.70 5.80
N CYS A 138 -11.85 11.45 6.48
CA CYS A 138 -12.39 10.10 6.66
C CYS A 138 -13.34 9.72 5.52
N SER A 139 -13.20 8.49 5.02
CA SER A 139 -14.13 7.90 4.05
C SER A 139 -14.56 6.51 4.49
N HIS A 140 -15.78 6.13 4.09
CA HIS A 140 -16.29 4.77 4.29
C HIS A 140 -15.83 3.89 3.13
N CYS A 141 -15.12 2.80 3.44
CA CYS A 141 -14.81 1.76 2.48
C CYS A 141 -15.91 0.70 2.52
N SER A 142 -16.64 0.54 1.42
CA SER A 142 -17.70 -0.48 1.31
C SER A 142 -17.15 -1.91 1.37
N VAL A 143 -15.95 -2.14 0.83
CA VAL A 143 -15.29 -3.46 0.83
C VAL A 143 -14.95 -3.91 2.25
N CYS A 144 -14.25 -3.06 3.00
CA CYS A 144 -13.93 -3.33 4.41
C CYS A 144 -15.12 -3.07 5.34
N ASN A 145 -16.20 -2.47 4.84
CA ASN A 145 -17.38 -2.05 5.58
C ASN A 145 -17.06 -1.22 6.84
N ASN A 146 -16.15 -0.24 6.72
CA ASN A 146 -15.70 0.57 7.85
C ASN A 146 -15.32 1.98 7.40
N CYS A 147 -15.55 2.96 8.27
CA CYS A 147 -14.96 4.30 8.14
C CYS A 147 -13.48 4.26 8.53
N VAL A 148 -12.61 4.83 7.70
CA VAL A 148 -11.16 4.84 7.92
C VAL A 148 -10.64 6.28 7.95
N GLU A 149 -9.85 6.61 8.97
CA GLU A 149 -9.24 7.92 9.16
C GLU A 149 -8.13 8.17 8.12
N LYS A 150 -8.11 9.36 7.52
CA LYS A 150 -7.24 9.72 6.38
C LYS A 150 -7.22 8.60 5.34
N PHE A 151 -8.41 8.17 4.92
CA PHE A 151 -8.55 7.09 3.96
C PHE A 151 -7.91 7.48 2.63
N ASP A 152 -7.04 6.61 2.14
CA ASP A 152 -6.38 6.76 0.85
C ASP A 152 -7.09 5.86 -0.19
N HIS A 153 -6.98 4.54 -0.03
CA HIS A 153 -7.70 3.58 -0.87
C HIS A 153 -7.87 2.21 -0.20
N HIS A 154 -8.67 1.34 -0.80
CA HIS A 154 -8.64 -0.10 -0.50
C HIS A 154 -7.67 -0.80 -1.43
N CYS A 155 -6.61 -1.41 -0.89
CA CYS A 155 -5.58 -2.04 -1.70
C CYS A 155 -5.83 -3.54 -1.81
N PRO A 156 -6.20 -4.07 -2.99
CA PRO A 156 -6.39 -5.50 -3.16
C PRO A 156 -5.06 -6.27 -3.07
N TRP A 157 -3.92 -5.66 -3.35
CA TRP A 157 -2.60 -6.34 -3.27
C TRP A 157 -2.14 -6.58 -1.83
N VAL A 158 -2.54 -5.69 -0.92
CA VAL A 158 -2.28 -5.81 0.53
C VAL A 158 -3.42 -6.54 1.23
N GLY A 159 -4.63 -6.48 0.65
CA GLY A 159 -5.84 -7.10 1.19
C GLY A 159 -6.54 -6.27 2.28
N GLN A 160 -6.24 -4.97 2.40
CA GLN A 160 -6.78 -4.06 3.42
C GLN A 160 -6.81 -2.60 2.92
N CYS A 161 -7.62 -1.76 3.58
CA CYS A 161 -7.53 -0.30 3.44
C CYS A 161 -6.13 0.23 3.77
N ILE A 162 -5.72 1.25 3.03
CA ILE A 162 -4.60 2.13 3.34
C ILE A 162 -5.19 3.41 3.92
N GLY A 163 -4.72 3.77 5.11
CA GLY A 163 -5.17 4.95 5.84
C GLY A 163 -4.09 5.45 6.78
N LYS A 164 -4.46 6.38 7.68
CA LYS A 164 -3.50 7.11 8.53
C LYS A 164 -2.44 6.23 9.20
N ARG A 165 -2.83 5.07 9.76
CA ARG A 165 -1.97 4.28 10.66
C ARG A 165 -1.08 3.26 9.95
N ASN A 166 -1.36 2.93 8.68
CA ASN A 166 -0.54 2.02 7.89
C ASN A 166 0.06 2.65 6.62
N TYR A 167 -0.29 3.89 6.27
CA TYR A 167 0.21 4.60 5.09
C TYR A 167 1.74 4.65 5.00
N CYS A 168 2.44 4.93 6.11
CA CYS A 168 3.91 4.98 6.11
C CYS A 168 4.51 3.61 5.72
N CYS A 169 3.98 2.51 6.25
CA CYS A 169 4.44 1.17 5.88
C CYS A 169 4.09 0.82 4.44
N PHE A 170 2.91 1.22 3.97
CA PHE A 170 2.51 1.06 2.59
C PHE A 170 3.49 1.76 1.64
N PHE A 171 3.79 3.03 1.91
CA PHE A 171 4.71 3.81 1.09
C PHE A 171 6.14 3.21 1.09
N LEU A 172 6.66 2.84 2.27
CA LEU A 172 7.94 2.16 2.38
C LEU A 172 7.93 0.81 1.64
N PHE A 173 6.84 0.05 1.70
CA PHE A 173 6.69 -1.22 0.99
C PHE A 173 6.77 -1.00 -0.53
N VAL A 174 6.00 -0.07 -1.09
CA VAL A 174 5.94 0.17 -2.54
C VAL A 174 7.29 0.71 -3.05
N SER A 175 7.86 1.71 -2.35
CA SER A 175 9.16 2.29 -2.72
C SER A 175 10.30 1.28 -2.60
N SER A 176 10.34 0.48 -1.53
CA SER A 176 11.37 -0.57 -1.37
C SER A 176 11.20 -1.70 -2.39
N SER A 177 9.96 -2.02 -2.79
CA SER A 177 9.70 -2.98 -3.87
C SER A 177 10.22 -2.46 -5.22
N ALA A 178 10.09 -1.15 -5.48
CA ALA A 178 10.67 -0.53 -6.66
C ALA A 178 12.21 -0.60 -6.63
N VAL A 179 12.83 -0.31 -5.47
CA VAL A 179 14.29 -0.47 -5.30
C VAL A 179 14.73 -1.92 -5.49
N LEU A 180 13.96 -2.90 -4.99
CA LEU A 180 14.27 -4.32 -5.17
C LEU A 180 14.21 -4.71 -6.66
N CYS A 181 13.23 -4.19 -7.40
CA CYS A 181 13.15 -4.38 -8.85
C CYS A 181 14.35 -3.77 -9.58
N ILE A 182 14.76 -2.55 -9.21
CA ILE A 182 15.97 -1.90 -9.79
C ILE A 182 17.22 -2.73 -9.48
N PHE A 183 17.35 -3.24 -8.25
CA PHE A 183 18.47 -4.07 -7.86
C PHE A 183 18.53 -5.36 -8.68
N VAL A 184 17.44 -6.14 -8.74
CA VAL A 184 17.37 -7.39 -9.51
C VAL A 184 17.61 -7.14 -11.00
N PHE A 185 17.02 -6.08 -11.56
CA PHE A 185 17.25 -5.68 -12.95
C PHE A 185 18.73 -5.38 -13.20
N SER A 186 19.35 -4.56 -12.34
CA SER A 186 20.74 -4.11 -12.52
C SER A 186 21.72 -5.28 -12.43
N ILE A 187 21.56 -6.17 -11.46
CA ILE A 187 22.44 -7.33 -11.32
C ILE A 187 22.24 -8.33 -12.47
N SER A 188 21.00 -8.54 -12.92
CA SER A 188 20.71 -9.40 -14.10
C SER A 188 21.30 -8.81 -15.39
N ALA A 189 21.26 -7.49 -15.55
CA ALA A 189 21.90 -6.81 -16.68
C ALA A 189 23.43 -6.93 -16.62
N LEU A 190 24.03 -6.87 -15.43
CA LEU A 190 25.46 -7.09 -15.22
C LEU A 190 25.86 -8.53 -15.57
N ASP A 191 25.08 -9.53 -15.19
CA ASP A 191 25.29 -10.93 -15.57
C ASP A 191 25.35 -11.08 -17.11
N ILE A 192 24.35 -10.55 -17.83
CA ILE A 192 24.34 -10.56 -19.30
C ILE A 192 25.55 -9.83 -19.87
N LYS A 193 25.93 -8.68 -19.31
CA LYS A 193 27.12 -7.94 -19.76
C LYS A 193 28.39 -8.75 -19.61
N PHE A 194 28.56 -9.43 -18.47
CA PHE A 194 29.74 -10.28 -18.24
C PHE A 194 29.77 -11.48 -19.18
N LEU A 195 28.64 -12.16 -19.39
CA LEU A 195 28.56 -13.26 -20.35
C LEU A 195 28.80 -12.80 -21.79
N ALA A 196 28.28 -11.62 -22.17
CA ALA A 196 28.49 -11.07 -23.51
C ALA A 196 29.96 -10.79 -23.78
N ASN A 197 30.70 -10.33 -22.78
CA ASN A 197 32.15 -10.15 -22.86
C ASN A 197 32.88 -11.49 -22.99
N ASP A 198 32.51 -12.50 -22.22
CA ASP A 198 33.15 -13.83 -22.27
C ASP A 198 32.94 -14.52 -23.63
N TYR A 199 31.71 -14.47 -24.18
CA TYR A 199 31.36 -15.14 -25.43
C TYR A 199 31.57 -14.26 -26.69
N GLY A 200 31.92 -12.99 -26.51
CA GLY A 200 32.03 -11.99 -27.58
C GLY A 200 30.71 -11.69 -28.30
N SER A 201 29.55 -12.08 -27.74
CA SER A 201 28.25 -11.91 -28.38
C SER A 201 27.12 -11.88 -27.35
N VAL A 202 26.30 -10.83 -27.40
CA VAL A 202 25.10 -10.67 -26.57
C VAL A 202 24.08 -11.79 -26.83
N TRP A 203 23.93 -12.23 -28.08
CA TRP A 203 22.98 -13.30 -28.42
C TRP A 203 23.35 -14.63 -27.76
N LYS A 204 24.65 -14.94 -27.66
CA LYS A 204 25.13 -16.12 -26.92
C LYS A 204 24.89 -15.97 -25.41
N ALA A 205 25.12 -14.78 -24.86
CA ALA A 205 24.85 -14.49 -23.44
C ALA A 205 23.38 -14.67 -23.07
N ILE A 206 22.45 -14.20 -23.92
CA ILE A 206 21.01 -14.38 -23.73
C ILE A 206 20.62 -15.86 -23.72
N LYS A 207 21.21 -16.66 -24.63
CA LYS A 207 20.97 -18.11 -24.67
C LYS A 207 21.50 -18.84 -23.44
N GLU A 208 22.61 -18.37 -22.88
CA GLU A 208 23.24 -18.94 -21.69
C GLU A 208 22.53 -18.54 -20.38
N SER A 209 21.92 -17.35 -20.34
CA SER A 209 21.21 -16.85 -19.16
C SER A 209 19.82 -16.31 -19.51
N PRO A 210 18.88 -17.18 -19.95
CA PRO A 210 17.51 -16.76 -20.24
C PRO A 210 16.79 -16.23 -19.00
N ALA A 211 17.14 -16.74 -17.81
CA ALA A 211 16.59 -16.28 -16.53
C ALA A 211 16.88 -14.79 -16.30
N SER A 212 18.10 -14.30 -16.56
CA SER A 212 18.45 -12.88 -16.43
C SER A 212 17.59 -12.00 -17.34
N VAL A 213 17.32 -12.44 -18.57
CA VAL A 213 16.47 -11.70 -19.52
C VAL A 213 15.01 -11.67 -19.06
N VAL A 214 14.47 -12.81 -18.61
CA VAL A 214 13.10 -12.89 -18.08
C VAL A 214 12.93 -12.00 -16.85
N LEU A 215 13.90 -12.02 -15.93
CA LEU A 215 13.91 -11.16 -14.74
C LEU A 215 14.01 -9.67 -15.11
N MET A 216 14.86 -9.31 -16.08
CA MET A 216 14.93 -7.93 -16.58
C MET A 216 13.60 -7.47 -17.15
N ALA A 217 12.96 -8.28 -18.00
CA ALA A 217 11.65 -7.96 -18.56
C ALA A 217 10.57 -7.82 -17.47
N TYR A 218 10.55 -8.76 -16.52
CA TYR A 218 9.63 -8.74 -15.39
C TYR A 218 9.81 -7.50 -14.51
N CYS A 219 11.04 -7.19 -14.11
CA CYS A 219 11.35 -6.01 -13.30
C CYS A 219 11.07 -4.71 -14.07
N PHE A 220 11.34 -4.66 -15.37
CA PHE A 220 10.99 -3.51 -16.20
C PHE A 220 9.48 -3.25 -16.17
N VAL A 221 8.65 -4.27 -16.42
CA VAL A 221 7.19 -4.14 -16.38
C VAL A 221 6.72 -3.73 -14.99
N LEU A 222 7.19 -4.39 -13.92
CA LEU A 222 6.78 -4.03 -12.56
C LEU A 222 7.19 -2.62 -12.16
N LEU A 223 8.34 -2.11 -12.62
CA LEU A 223 8.78 -0.76 -12.29
C LEU A 223 7.82 0.33 -12.77
N TRP A 224 7.11 0.13 -13.88
CA TRP A 224 6.06 1.05 -14.30
C TRP A 224 4.94 1.13 -13.26
N PHE A 225 4.57 -0.01 -12.69
CA PHE A 225 3.51 -0.08 -11.67
C PHE A 225 4.01 0.42 -10.31
N VAL A 226 5.03 -0.21 -9.72
CA VAL A 226 5.48 0.14 -8.36
C VAL A 226 6.28 1.43 -8.31
N GLY A 227 7.08 1.72 -9.35
CA GLY A 227 7.82 2.98 -9.46
C GLY A 227 6.89 4.15 -9.78
N GLY A 228 5.96 3.98 -10.71
CA GLY A 228 4.93 4.99 -11.00
C GLY A 228 4.07 5.30 -9.77
N LEU A 229 3.64 4.26 -9.05
CA LEU A 229 2.89 4.42 -7.79
C LEU A 229 3.72 5.14 -6.72
N THR A 230 5.02 4.83 -6.60
CA THR A 230 5.92 5.55 -5.69
C THR A 230 5.97 7.05 -6.02
N GLY A 231 6.13 7.39 -7.30
CA GLY A 231 6.13 8.78 -7.77
C GLY A 231 4.80 9.51 -7.49
N PHE A 232 3.68 8.84 -7.75
CA PHE A 232 2.36 9.38 -7.45
C PHE A 232 2.18 9.67 -5.95
N HIS A 233 2.56 8.74 -5.07
CA HIS A 233 2.46 8.96 -3.63
C HIS A 233 3.45 10.02 -3.13
N LEU A 234 4.64 10.14 -3.72
CA LEU A 234 5.55 11.26 -3.42
C LEU A 234 4.91 12.62 -3.72
N TYR A 235 4.18 12.73 -4.83
CA TYR A 235 3.41 13.93 -5.16
C TYR A 235 2.31 14.21 -4.13
N LEU A 236 1.50 13.20 -3.76
CA LEU A 236 0.45 13.36 -2.74
C LEU A 236 1.02 13.79 -1.39
N ILE A 237 2.13 13.18 -0.96
CA ILE A 237 2.84 13.55 0.27
C ILE A 237 3.35 14.99 0.19
N GLY A 238 3.98 15.37 -0.92
CA GLY A 238 4.53 16.71 -1.12
C GLY A 238 3.46 17.81 -1.17
N THR A 239 2.25 17.47 -1.59
CA THR A 239 1.09 18.39 -1.66
C THR A 239 0.12 18.25 -0.48
N ASN A 240 0.37 17.32 0.45
CA ASN A 240 -0.50 16.97 1.58
C ASN A 240 -1.97 16.68 1.16
N GLN A 241 -2.15 16.02 0.02
CA GLN A 241 -3.45 15.53 -0.45
C GLN A 241 -3.84 14.24 0.28
#